data_AF-A0A7S3MLE7-F1
#
_entry.id   AF-A0A7S3MLE7-F1
#
_cell.length_a   1.000
_cell.length_b   1.000
_cell.length_c   1.000
_cell.angle_alpha   90.00
_cell.angle_beta   90.00
_cell.angle_gamma   90.00
#
_symmetry.space_group_name_H-M   'P 1'
#
loop_
_entity.id
_entity.type
_entity.pdbx_description
1 polymer ?
#
loop_
_entity_poly.entity_id
_entity_poly.type
_entity_poly.pdbx_seq_one_letter_code
_entity_poly.pdbx_strand_id
1 'polypeptide(L)'
;MPNDFQKHFHAEAMPAMINALDDQVPRVQSHACACLTNFAENASKEIMLPAMQQLSQKLCLLVKDGISMTKENAVTTLGTIVEQVGDDFKPFFNETITFLIGYLSEFCTAEYKQFRGQAIETITIICSAVGIESFRPVANDVVQILLQIQETQLEKRDSQRIYLLGAWQRICLLMKAEFAPYLPRVLPSLLQMAALNPEMGISGQEQLADLTDVLKEVTPAGAGEGEKGMNVVTDEIEEKDVALQMIAVFIEEVPEVCYDYIADLSKMIMTQTTYQANDSIRSTSASALPGLMKAAKRRNVDTTTLHQMAKEYNANLYNAMKEELDTDTLITQVQAFKDVIDEAGTGLMTQDEVSHLAEKSISIVTKSLERINENNNLPNEQEIEDEDDVLDADDLALIKEENSNEYDLQIAAAELMGTLFKTHREFVAPLVQRLRTEIIPACFSSNEQKRFKFALFILDDMVEHLGPSYFSAEDFQFIVQTICGFCNHQSASLRQASAYGIGVIAQNAGEFFQQ
;
A
#
# COMPACT_ATOMS: atom_id res chain seq x y z
N MET A 1 19.18 -10.91 -14.96
CA MET A 1 17.89 -11.29 -14.34
C MET A 1 18.17 -11.70 -12.90
N PRO A 2 17.29 -11.38 -11.93
CA PRO A 2 17.38 -11.98 -10.60
C PRO A 2 17.44 -13.51 -10.72
N ASN A 3 18.22 -14.17 -9.86
CA ASN A 3 18.34 -15.64 -9.73
C ASN A 3 19.25 -16.36 -10.73
N ASP A 4 19.92 -15.64 -11.65
CA ASP A 4 20.79 -16.27 -12.65
C ASP A 4 22.05 -16.88 -12.01
N PHE A 5 22.60 -16.22 -10.98
CA PHE A 5 23.76 -16.72 -10.25
C PHE A 5 23.43 -18.01 -9.47
N GLN A 6 22.35 -18.03 -8.71
CA GLN A 6 21.92 -19.16 -7.88
C GLN A 6 21.70 -20.39 -8.77
N LYS A 7 21.00 -20.22 -9.89
CA LYS A 7 20.73 -21.32 -10.84
C LYS A 7 22.00 -21.96 -11.37
N HIS A 8 23.02 -21.18 -11.71
CA HIS A 8 24.24 -21.71 -12.35
C HIS A 8 25.31 -22.17 -11.36
N PHE A 9 25.42 -21.51 -10.20
CA PHE A 9 26.57 -21.68 -9.29
C PHE A 9 26.22 -22.31 -7.94
N HIS A 10 24.96 -22.66 -7.66
CA HIS A 10 24.58 -23.27 -6.37
C HIS A 10 25.41 -24.52 -6.02
N ALA A 11 25.76 -25.34 -7.00
CA ALA A 11 26.53 -26.57 -6.79
C ALA A 11 27.94 -26.32 -6.24
N GLU A 12 28.54 -25.16 -6.52
CA GLU A 12 29.87 -24.76 -6.03
C GLU A 12 29.76 -23.82 -4.82
N ALA A 13 28.84 -22.86 -4.88
CA ALA A 13 28.68 -21.84 -3.85
C ALA A 13 28.11 -22.42 -2.55
N MET A 14 27.11 -23.31 -2.62
CA MET A 14 26.43 -23.85 -1.44
C MET A 14 27.40 -24.63 -0.53
N PRO A 15 28.20 -25.60 -1.02
CA PRO A 15 29.17 -26.28 -0.17
C PRO A 15 30.22 -25.34 0.43
N ALA A 16 30.66 -24.32 -0.32
CA ALA A 16 31.63 -23.34 0.17
C ALA A 16 31.06 -22.51 1.34
N MET A 17 29.82 -22.02 1.21
CA MET A 17 29.13 -21.30 2.29
C MET A 17 28.89 -22.19 3.50
N ILE A 18 28.45 -23.44 3.30
CA ILE A 18 28.25 -24.41 4.39
C ILE A 18 29.55 -24.65 5.17
N ASN A 19 30.68 -24.81 4.47
CA ASN A 19 31.98 -25.01 5.12
C ASN A 19 32.43 -23.76 5.90
N ALA A 20 32.14 -22.56 5.40
CA ALA A 20 32.50 -21.31 6.07
C ALA A 20 31.74 -21.08 7.39
N LEU A 21 30.59 -21.72 7.59
CA LEU A 21 29.88 -21.71 8.88
C LEU A 21 30.66 -22.43 10.01
N ASP A 22 31.58 -23.33 9.66
CA ASP A 22 32.41 -24.08 10.62
C ASP A 22 33.75 -23.38 10.94
N ASP A 23 33.97 -22.18 10.42
CA ASP A 23 35.20 -21.43 10.66
C ASP A 23 35.38 -21.10 12.15
N GLN A 24 36.63 -21.11 12.63
CA GLN A 24 36.94 -20.84 14.04
C GLN A 24 36.86 -19.34 14.39
N VAL A 25 36.84 -18.47 13.38
CA VAL A 25 36.77 -17.02 13.55
C VAL A 25 35.30 -16.58 13.47
N PRO A 26 34.71 -16.04 14.55
CA PRO A 26 33.29 -15.67 14.58
C PRO A 26 32.88 -14.67 13.50
N ARG A 27 33.79 -13.78 13.09
CA ARG A 27 33.54 -12.83 11.99
C ARG A 27 33.36 -13.54 10.63
N VAL A 28 34.11 -14.62 10.39
CA VAL A 28 33.96 -15.41 9.15
C VAL A 28 32.62 -16.13 9.18
N GLN A 29 32.25 -16.75 10.29
CA GLN A 29 30.94 -17.38 10.47
C GLN A 29 29.79 -16.39 10.25
N SER A 30 29.90 -15.19 10.82
CA SER A 30 28.92 -14.11 10.68
C SER A 30 28.74 -13.67 9.23
N HIS A 31 29.83 -13.46 8.49
CA HIS A 31 29.77 -13.10 7.08
C HIS A 31 29.32 -14.27 6.18
N ALA A 32 29.62 -15.52 6.56
CA ALA A 32 29.10 -16.70 5.87
C ALA A 32 27.57 -16.79 5.99
N CYS A 33 27.02 -16.50 7.17
CA CYS A 33 25.57 -16.38 7.37
C CYS A 33 24.98 -15.28 6.47
N ALA A 34 25.54 -14.06 6.50
CA ALA A 34 25.06 -12.95 5.66
C ALA A 34 25.13 -13.27 4.15
N CYS A 35 26.21 -13.91 3.69
CA CYS A 35 26.35 -14.37 2.31
C CYS A 35 25.25 -15.39 1.95
N LEU A 36 24.96 -16.32 2.85
CA LEU A 36 23.93 -17.31 2.68
C LEU A 36 22.52 -16.70 2.70
N THR A 37 22.27 -15.65 3.49
CA THR A 37 21.01 -14.87 3.46
C THR A 37 20.77 -14.30 2.07
N ASN A 38 21.72 -13.52 1.54
CA ASN A 38 21.62 -12.92 0.20
C ASN A 38 21.45 -13.97 -0.90
N PHE A 39 22.13 -15.11 -0.75
CA PHE A 39 21.99 -16.24 -1.67
C PHE A 39 20.56 -16.80 -1.62
N ALA A 40 20.05 -17.06 -0.41
CA ALA A 40 18.76 -17.68 -0.17
C ALA A 40 17.57 -16.79 -0.60
N GLU A 41 17.61 -15.48 -0.37
CA GLU A 41 16.57 -14.52 -0.80
C GLU A 41 16.22 -14.63 -2.30
N ASN A 42 17.20 -15.02 -3.11
CA ASN A 42 17.11 -15.10 -4.56
C ASN A 42 17.25 -16.56 -5.07
N ALA A 43 17.26 -17.55 -4.18
CA ALA A 43 17.34 -18.96 -4.54
C ALA A 43 15.94 -19.54 -4.64
N SER A 44 15.71 -20.43 -5.61
CA SER A 44 14.45 -21.15 -5.66
C SER A 44 14.40 -22.22 -4.57
N LYS A 45 13.18 -22.62 -4.20
CA LYS A 45 12.93 -23.70 -3.26
C LYS A 45 13.70 -24.99 -3.61
N GLU A 46 13.79 -25.35 -4.89
CA GLU A 46 14.50 -26.56 -5.33
C GLU A 46 16.00 -26.51 -5.03
N ILE A 47 16.59 -25.31 -5.01
CA ILE A 47 18.02 -25.11 -4.69
C ILE A 47 18.25 -25.21 -3.18
N MET A 48 17.34 -24.65 -2.38
CA MET A 48 17.50 -24.56 -0.91
C MET A 48 17.13 -25.86 -0.19
N LEU A 49 16.09 -26.56 -0.67
CA LEU A 49 15.53 -27.73 -0.01
C LEU A 49 16.56 -28.85 0.29
N PRO A 50 17.49 -29.22 -0.61
CA PRO A 50 18.48 -30.25 -0.33
C PRO A 50 19.44 -29.91 0.82
N ALA A 51 19.74 -28.62 1.02
CA ALA A 51 20.67 -28.15 2.04
C ALA A 51 19.96 -27.73 3.35
N MET A 52 18.63 -27.58 3.33
CA MET A 52 17.80 -27.04 4.42
C MET A 52 18.12 -27.67 5.78
N GLN A 53 18.14 -29.00 5.87
CA GLN A 53 18.36 -29.69 7.15
C GLN A 53 19.75 -29.42 7.71
N GLN A 54 20.79 -29.54 6.87
CA GLN A 54 22.18 -29.31 7.28
C GLN A 54 22.41 -27.86 7.70
N LEU A 55 21.87 -26.92 6.93
CA LEU A 55 21.96 -25.50 7.22
C LEU A 55 21.24 -25.16 8.52
N SER A 56 20.01 -25.63 8.70
CA SER A 56 19.22 -25.37 9.91
C SER A 56 19.93 -25.86 11.17
N GLN A 57 20.53 -27.06 11.13
CA GLN A 57 21.31 -27.58 12.25
C GLN A 57 22.53 -26.71 12.58
N LYS A 58 23.30 -26.31 11.57
CA LYS A 58 24.48 -25.45 11.77
C LYS A 58 24.09 -24.06 12.29
N LEU A 59 23.05 -23.45 11.72
CA LEU A 59 22.57 -22.14 12.13
C LEU A 59 22.03 -22.16 13.56
N CYS A 60 21.26 -23.19 13.95
CA CYS A 60 20.83 -23.34 15.35
C CYS A 60 22.02 -23.49 16.32
N LEU A 61 23.09 -24.19 15.94
CA LEU A 61 24.32 -24.25 16.74
C LEU A 61 24.99 -22.88 16.87
N LEU A 62 25.05 -22.09 15.79
CA LEU A 62 25.58 -20.72 15.82
C LEU A 62 24.72 -19.79 16.67
N VAL A 63 23.39 -19.90 16.61
CA VAL A 63 22.46 -19.18 17.49
C VAL A 63 22.70 -19.58 18.95
N LYS A 64 23.00 -20.84 19.22
CA LYS A 64 23.26 -21.35 20.57
C LYS A 64 24.61 -20.92 21.14
N ASP A 65 25.70 -21.18 20.42
CA ASP A 65 27.07 -21.09 20.93
C ASP A 65 27.83 -19.83 20.45
N GLY A 66 27.35 -19.16 19.40
CA GLY A 66 28.01 -18.00 18.81
C GLY A 66 27.98 -16.75 19.68
N ILE A 67 28.88 -15.80 19.39
CA ILE A 67 28.82 -14.43 19.95
C ILE A 67 27.69 -13.62 19.31
N SER A 68 27.36 -12.44 19.87
CA SER A 68 26.22 -11.61 19.42
C SER A 68 26.08 -11.50 17.90
N MET A 69 27.11 -11.00 17.19
CA MET A 69 27.05 -10.84 15.72
C MET A 69 26.78 -12.15 14.96
N THR A 70 27.29 -13.27 15.47
CA THR A 70 27.11 -14.59 14.85
C THR A 70 25.69 -15.10 15.09
N LYS A 71 25.12 -14.86 16.28
CA LYS A 71 23.71 -15.19 16.58
C LYS A 71 22.76 -14.38 15.71
N GLU A 72 23.00 -13.08 15.61
CA GLU A 72 22.23 -12.11 14.80
C GLU A 72 22.12 -12.57 13.34
N ASN A 73 23.26 -12.85 12.70
CA ASN A 73 23.25 -13.29 11.31
C ASN A 73 22.70 -14.71 11.18
N ALA A 74 23.04 -15.63 12.09
CA ALA A 74 22.56 -17.01 12.00
C ALA A 74 21.04 -17.14 12.13
N VAL A 75 20.41 -16.38 13.02
CA VAL A 75 18.95 -16.41 13.18
C VAL A 75 18.25 -15.82 11.95
N THR A 76 18.77 -14.72 11.41
CA THR A 76 18.25 -14.09 10.19
C THR A 76 18.32 -15.06 9.01
N THR A 77 19.49 -15.67 8.78
CA THR A 77 19.69 -16.66 7.71
C THR A 77 18.77 -17.87 7.87
N LEU A 78 18.52 -18.32 9.11
CA LEU A 78 17.58 -19.41 9.36
C LEU A 78 16.16 -19.03 8.90
N GLY A 79 15.68 -17.83 9.24
CA GLY A 79 14.40 -17.31 8.79
C GLY A 79 14.27 -17.30 7.27
N THR A 80 15.25 -16.74 6.58
CA THR A 80 15.28 -16.68 5.11
C THR A 80 15.25 -18.07 4.46
N ILE A 81 16.02 -19.04 4.99
CA ILE A 81 16.01 -20.41 4.46
C ILE A 81 14.62 -21.03 4.62
N VAL A 82 14.02 -20.88 5.80
CA VAL A 82 12.69 -21.45 6.10
C VAL A 82 11.63 -20.81 5.22
N GLU A 83 11.70 -19.50 4.99
CA GLU A 83 10.80 -18.80 4.08
C GLU A 83 10.84 -19.38 2.66
N GLN A 84 12.03 -19.68 2.12
CA GLN A 84 12.17 -20.24 0.77
C GLN A 84 11.64 -21.68 0.64
N VAL A 85 11.75 -22.49 1.68
CA VAL A 85 11.32 -23.90 1.66
C VAL A 85 9.84 -24.06 2.08
N GLY A 86 9.32 -23.13 2.87
CA GLY A 86 7.92 -23.09 3.30
C GLY A 86 7.47 -24.36 4.02
N ASP A 87 6.39 -24.95 3.53
CA ASP A 87 5.75 -26.16 4.07
C ASP A 87 6.68 -27.35 4.33
N ASP A 88 7.79 -27.49 3.60
CA ASP A 88 8.75 -28.59 3.81
C ASP A 88 9.50 -28.48 5.15
N PHE A 89 9.42 -27.32 5.82
CA PHE A 89 9.99 -27.12 7.15
C PHE A 89 9.12 -27.65 8.30
N LYS A 90 7.86 -28.02 8.03
CA LYS A 90 6.91 -28.54 9.05
C LYS A 90 7.49 -29.62 9.98
N PRO A 91 8.30 -30.59 9.51
CA PRO A 91 8.88 -31.62 10.40
C PRO A 91 9.80 -31.06 11.50
N PHE A 92 10.41 -29.88 11.28
CA PHE A 92 11.35 -29.24 12.19
C PHE A 92 10.74 -28.09 12.99
N PHE A 93 9.57 -27.60 12.56
CA PHE A 93 8.90 -26.40 13.08
C PHE A 93 8.80 -26.34 14.61
N ASN A 94 8.21 -27.35 15.26
CA ASN A 94 7.95 -27.31 16.70
C ASN A 94 9.25 -27.24 17.52
N GLU A 95 10.28 -27.99 17.11
CA GLU A 95 11.58 -27.97 17.77
C GLU A 95 12.26 -26.61 17.61
N THR A 96 12.25 -26.06 16.39
CA THR A 96 12.86 -24.76 16.08
C THR A 96 12.16 -23.61 16.80
N ILE A 97 10.83 -23.56 16.81
CA ILE A 97 10.10 -22.49 17.50
C ILE A 97 10.34 -22.55 19.02
N THR A 98 10.29 -23.75 19.62
CA THR A 98 10.57 -23.92 21.05
C THR A 98 12.00 -23.46 21.39
N PHE A 99 12.97 -23.80 20.53
CA PHE A 99 14.35 -23.37 20.65
C PHE A 99 14.46 -21.83 20.61
N LEU A 100 13.94 -21.18 19.57
CA LEU A 100 14.06 -19.72 19.41
C LEU A 100 13.35 -18.95 20.53
N ILE A 101 12.17 -19.41 20.97
CA ILE A 101 11.43 -18.84 22.10
C ILE A 101 12.26 -18.89 23.40
N GLY A 102 12.91 -20.02 23.68
CA GLY A 102 13.75 -20.19 24.87
C GLY A 102 14.89 -19.18 24.89
N TYR A 103 15.57 -19.01 23.75
CA TYR A 103 16.69 -18.07 23.61
C TYR A 103 16.24 -16.61 23.68
N LEU A 104 15.07 -16.28 23.15
CA LEU A 104 14.52 -14.93 23.25
C LEU A 104 14.31 -14.48 24.71
N SER A 105 14.06 -15.44 25.61
CA SER A 105 13.88 -15.21 27.05
C SER A 105 15.20 -15.15 27.83
N GLU A 106 16.25 -15.83 27.36
CA GLU A 106 17.56 -15.90 28.02
C GLU A 106 18.40 -14.63 27.77
N PHE A 107 18.37 -14.09 26.56
CA PHE A 107 19.29 -13.04 26.10
C PHE A 107 18.71 -11.62 26.29
N CYS A 108 18.40 -11.21 27.53
CA CYS A 108 17.72 -9.94 27.82
C CYS A 108 18.64 -8.71 28.02
N THR A 109 19.94 -8.81 27.80
CA THR A 109 20.89 -7.68 27.99
C THR A 109 20.97 -6.77 26.76
N ALA A 110 21.44 -5.54 26.96
CA ALA A 110 21.48 -4.50 25.91
C ALA A 110 22.31 -4.91 24.66
N GLU A 111 23.33 -5.75 24.83
CA GLU A 111 24.18 -6.23 23.74
C GLU A 111 23.42 -7.14 22.75
N TYR A 112 22.35 -7.80 23.19
CA TYR A 112 21.57 -8.72 22.36
C TYR A 112 20.29 -8.11 21.79
N LYS A 113 20.02 -6.81 21.99
CA LYS A 113 18.78 -6.16 21.47
C LYS A 113 18.55 -6.46 19.99
N GLN A 114 19.61 -6.37 19.17
CA GLN A 114 19.55 -6.67 17.74
C GLN A 114 19.19 -8.14 17.47
N PHE A 115 19.88 -9.07 18.13
CA PHE A 115 19.58 -10.50 18.04
C PHE A 115 18.13 -10.80 18.39
N ARG A 116 17.61 -10.18 19.47
CA ARG A 116 16.23 -10.38 19.90
C ARG A 116 15.22 -9.87 18.87
N GLY A 117 15.45 -8.69 18.29
CA GLY A 117 14.64 -8.16 17.20
C GLY A 117 14.59 -9.13 16.02
N GLN A 118 15.76 -9.58 15.55
CA GLN A 118 15.86 -10.55 14.45
C GLN A 118 15.27 -11.92 14.80
N ALA A 119 15.36 -12.36 16.06
CA ALA A 119 14.74 -13.59 16.53
C ALA A 119 13.21 -13.49 16.55
N ILE A 120 12.64 -12.37 16.99
CA ILE A 120 11.20 -12.08 16.90
C ILE A 120 10.73 -12.18 15.45
N GLU A 121 11.44 -11.48 14.56
CA GLU A 121 11.15 -11.53 13.13
C GLU A 121 11.22 -12.95 12.58
N THR A 122 12.32 -13.66 12.83
CA THR A 122 12.55 -15.04 12.38
C THR A 122 11.46 -15.98 12.88
N ILE A 123 11.06 -15.90 14.15
CA ILE A 123 9.96 -16.70 14.70
C ILE A 123 8.70 -16.47 13.88
N THR A 124 8.33 -15.21 13.61
CA THR A 124 7.11 -14.91 12.86
C THR A 124 7.20 -15.28 11.37
N ILE A 125 8.37 -15.16 10.74
CA ILE A 125 8.61 -15.64 9.36
C ILE A 125 8.42 -17.16 9.30
N ILE A 126 9.04 -17.91 10.22
CA ILE A 126 8.91 -19.37 10.28
C ILE A 126 7.44 -19.77 10.46
N CYS A 127 6.71 -19.13 11.38
CA CYS A 127 5.28 -19.37 11.58
C CYS A 127 4.46 -19.12 10.32
N SER A 128 4.73 -18.04 9.59
CA SER A 128 4.05 -17.73 8.33
C SER A 128 4.39 -18.74 7.22
N ALA A 129 5.66 -19.15 7.12
CA ALA A 129 6.15 -20.05 6.08
C ALA A 129 5.54 -21.46 6.16
N VAL A 130 5.25 -21.97 7.37
CA VAL A 130 4.63 -23.29 7.58
C VAL A 130 3.09 -23.28 7.62
N GLY A 131 2.50 -22.09 7.59
CA GLY A 131 1.05 -21.86 7.55
C GLY A 131 0.31 -22.05 8.88
N ILE A 132 -0.96 -21.61 8.88
CA ILE A 132 -1.82 -21.48 10.06
C ILE A 132 -2.05 -22.80 10.81
N GLU A 133 -2.16 -23.92 10.10
CA GLU A 133 -2.43 -25.22 10.70
C GLU A 133 -1.29 -25.69 11.62
N SER A 134 -0.05 -25.39 11.25
CA SER A 134 1.13 -25.70 12.07
C SER A 134 1.30 -24.68 13.21
N PHE A 135 0.92 -23.42 12.99
CA PHE A 135 1.06 -22.34 13.95
C PHE A 135 0.03 -22.41 15.09
N ARG A 136 -1.23 -22.78 14.80
CA ARG A 136 -2.35 -22.75 15.75
C ARG A 136 -2.05 -23.37 17.13
N PRO A 137 -1.34 -24.53 17.24
CA PRO A 137 -0.99 -25.12 18.54
C PRO A 137 -0.01 -24.30 19.38
N VAL A 138 0.87 -23.51 18.76
CA VAL A 138 1.91 -22.70 19.43
C VAL A 138 1.57 -21.20 19.47
N ALA A 139 0.44 -20.81 18.87
CA ALA A 139 0.07 -19.41 18.70
C ALA A 139 -0.02 -18.65 20.03
N ASN A 140 -0.56 -19.28 21.07
CA ASN A 140 -0.67 -18.62 22.38
C ASN A 140 0.71 -18.32 22.98
N ASP A 141 1.63 -19.29 22.93
CA ASP A 141 2.98 -19.13 23.48
C ASP A 141 3.74 -18.01 22.77
N VAL A 142 3.71 -18.01 21.42
CA VAL A 142 4.34 -16.96 20.61
C VAL A 142 3.75 -15.60 20.95
N VAL A 143 2.42 -15.47 20.95
CA VAL A 143 1.73 -14.19 21.23
C VAL A 143 2.00 -13.69 22.65
N GLN A 144 2.00 -14.55 23.66
CA GLN A 144 2.30 -14.13 25.04
C GLN A 144 3.72 -13.60 25.18
N ILE A 145 4.69 -14.20 24.50
CA ILE A 145 6.08 -13.72 24.54
C ILE A 145 6.20 -12.35 23.87
N LEU A 146 5.59 -12.16 22.70
CA LEU A 146 5.60 -10.86 22.02
C LEU A 146 4.94 -9.77 22.89
N LEU A 147 3.80 -10.08 23.52
CA LEU A 147 3.13 -9.17 24.46
C LEU A 147 4.01 -8.86 25.68
N GLN A 148 4.68 -9.86 26.24
CA GLN A 148 5.60 -9.64 27.36
C GLN A 148 6.74 -8.69 26.97
N ILE A 149 7.34 -8.87 25.80
CA ILE A 149 8.42 -8.00 25.32
C ILE A 149 7.89 -6.57 25.15
N GLN A 150 6.73 -6.42 24.51
CA GLN A 150 6.06 -5.13 24.32
C GLN A 150 5.77 -4.40 25.65
N GLU A 151 5.25 -5.12 26.65
CA GLU A 151 4.79 -4.53 27.91
C GLU A 151 5.91 -4.27 28.93
N THR A 152 6.99 -5.07 28.89
CA THR A 152 7.96 -5.10 30.00
C THR A 152 9.40 -4.77 29.62
N GLN A 153 9.74 -4.74 28.32
CA GLN A 153 11.15 -4.74 27.90
C GLN A 153 11.51 -3.68 26.85
N LEU A 154 10.55 -2.86 26.42
CA LEU A 154 10.82 -1.75 25.51
C LEU A 154 11.04 -0.46 26.28
N GLU A 155 12.24 0.12 26.15
CA GLU A 155 12.50 1.51 26.51
C GLU A 155 11.77 2.46 25.54
N LYS A 156 11.68 3.75 25.88
CA LYS A 156 10.95 4.74 25.05
C LYS A 156 11.46 4.86 23.60
N ARG A 157 12.72 4.49 23.32
CA ARG A 157 13.34 4.45 21.99
C ARG A 157 14.15 3.16 21.85
N ASP A 158 13.47 2.03 21.70
CA ASP A 158 14.11 0.71 21.58
C ASP A 158 13.99 0.20 20.14
N SER A 159 15.13 -0.09 19.50
CA SER A 159 15.20 -0.60 18.13
C SER A 159 14.46 -1.92 17.93
N GLN A 160 14.15 -2.67 18.99
CA GLN A 160 13.32 -3.88 18.91
C GLN A 160 11.86 -3.60 18.56
N ARG A 161 11.39 -2.35 18.70
CA ARG A 161 9.99 -1.98 18.46
C ARG A 161 9.58 -2.26 17.02
N ILE A 162 10.39 -1.88 16.03
CA ILE A 162 10.09 -2.11 14.61
C ILE A 162 9.94 -3.60 14.28
N TYR A 163 10.76 -4.46 14.90
CA TYR A 163 10.66 -5.91 14.75
C TYR A 163 9.36 -6.47 15.35
N LEU A 164 8.91 -5.94 16.49
CA LEU A 164 7.62 -6.30 17.10
C LEU A 164 6.44 -5.86 16.22
N LEU A 165 6.53 -4.67 15.63
CA LEU A 165 5.52 -4.18 14.68
C LEU A 165 5.38 -5.14 13.49
N GLY A 166 6.49 -5.44 12.81
CA GLY A 166 6.50 -6.39 11.69
C GLY A 166 6.03 -7.79 12.10
N ALA A 167 6.37 -8.23 13.32
CA ALA A 167 5.89 -9.49 13.88
C ALA A 167 4.37 -9.53 14.04
N TRP A 168 3.76 -8.50 14.65
CA TRP A 168 2.31 -8.41 14.80
C TRP A 168 1.58 -8.37 13.47
N GLN A 169 2.13 -7.68 12.46
CA GLN A 169 1.59 -7.68 11.10
C GLN A 169 1.57 -9.09 10.51
N ARG A 170 2.71 -9.80 10.55
CA ARG A 170 2.83 -11.18 10.06
C ARG A 170 1.89 -12.15 10.78
N ILE A 171 1.79 -12.06 12.11
CA ILE A 171 0.87 -12.90 12.89
C ILE A 171 -0.60 -12.58 12.57
N CYS A 172 -0.97 -11.31 12.41
CA CYS A 172 -2.32 -10.93 12.01
C CYS A 172 -2.67 -11.46 10.61
N LEU A 173 -1.78 -11.33 9.62
CA LEU A 173 -1.99 -11.86 8.26
C LEU A 173 -2.12 -13.40 8.26
N LEU A 174 -1.36 -14.08 9.13
CA LEU A 174 -1.40 -15.53 9.28
C LEU A 174 -2.71 -16.02 9.93
N MET A 175 -3.14 -15.36 11.01
CA MET A 175 -4.30 -15.77 11.81
C MET A 175 -5.63 -15.22 11.29
N LYS A 176 -5.62 -14.07 10.60
CA LYS A 176 -6.80 -13.33 10.15
C LYS A 176 -7.79 -13.14 11.30
N ALA A 177 -9.05 -13.52 11.10
CA ALA A 177 -10.09 -13.47 12.13
C ALA A 177 -9.71 -14.16 13.46
N GLU A 178 -8.82 -15.18 13.46
CA GLU A 178 -8.36 -15.84 14.69
C GLU A 178 -7.50 -14.91 15.57
N PHE A 179 -7.00 -13.78 15.04
CA PHE A 179 -6.23 -12.78 15.79
C PHE A 179 -7.10 -11.90 16.71
N ALA A 180 -8.41 -11.88 16.49
CA ALA A 180 -9.40 -11.08 17.23
C ALA A 180 -9.20 -11.02 18.76
N PRO A 181 -8.93 -12.14 19.48
CA PRO A 181 -8.77 -12.11 20.92
C PRO A 181 -7.53 -11.34 21.42
N TYR A 182 -6.53 -11.13 20.56
CA TYR A 182 -5.26 -10.49 20.92
C TYR A 182 -5.25 -8.99 20.62
N LEU A 183 -6.07 -8.55 19.67
CA LEU A 183 -6.12 -7.16 19.21
C LEU A 183 -6.29 -6.13 20.35
N PRO A 184 -7.14 -6.32 21.37
CA PRO A 184 -7.29 -5.36 22.47
C PRO A 184 -6.00 -5.05 23.25
N ARG A 185 -5.02 -5.96 23.26
CA ARG A 185 -3.72 -5.76 23.92
C ARG A 185 -2.68 -5.12 22.99
N VAL A 186 -2.82 -5.30 21.68
CA VAL A 186 -1.86 -4.81 20.67
C VAL A 186 -2.24 -3.42 20.18
N LEU A 187 -3.54 -3.15 20.00
CA LEU A 187 -4.04 -1.92 19.38
C LEU A 187 -3.68 -0.63 20.16
N PRO A 188 -3.74 -0.57 21.51
CA PRO A 188 -3.46 0.66 22.24
C PRO A 188 -2.05 1.21 22.02
N SER A 189 -1.02 0.34 21.94
CA SER A 189 0.35 0.77 21.68
C SER A 189 0.51 1.31 20.26
N LEU A 190 -0.15 0.69 19.28
CA LEU A 190 -0.11 1.17 17.90
C LEU A 190 -0.80 2.53 17.74
N LEU A 191 -1.96 2.72 18.38
CA LEU A 191 -2.65 4.02 18.39
C LEU A 191 -1.77 5.10 19.02
N GLN A 192 -1.04 4.77 20.09
CA GLN A 192 -0.10 5.72 20.70
C GLN A 192 1.03 6.07 19.74
N MET A 193 1.60 5.10 19.02
CA MET A 193 2.67 5.33 18.05
C MET A 193 2.21 6.14 16.84
N ALA A 194 1.05 5.78 16.27
CA ALA A 194 0.42 6.50 15.18
C ALA A 194 0.07 7.96 15.56
N ALA A 195 -0.15 8.23 16.85
CA ALA A 195 -0.43 9.57 17.35
C ALA A 195 0.82 10.42 17.65
N LEU A 196 2.04 9.87 17.57
CA LEU A 196 3.25 10.63 17.84
C LEU A 196 3.47 11.72 16.78
N ASN A 197 3.79 12.93 17.25
CA ASN A 197 4.32 13.99 16.41
C ASN A 197 5.83 14.10 16.69
N PRO A 198 6.69 13.92 15.69
CA PRO A 198 8.13 14.07 15.88
C PRO A 198 8.50 15.51 16.25
N GLU A 199 9.57 15.68 17.02
CA GLU A 199 10.15 16.99 17.32
C GLU A 199 11.39 17.21 16.43
N MET A 200 11.52 18.39 15.81
CA MET A 200 12.66 18.75 14.96
C MET A 200 13.46 19.91 15.57
N GLY A 201 14.79 19.79 15.54
CA GLY A 201 15.70 20.86 15.97
C GLY A 201 15.91 21.87 14.86
N ILE A 202 15.64 23.15 15.13
CA ILE A 202 15.89 24.24 14.19
C ILE A 202 17.33 24.75 14.37
N SER A 203 18.11 24.79 13.30
CA SER A 203 19.48 25.31 13.33
C SER A 203 19.49 26.77 13.80
N GLY A 204 20.12 27.05 14.95
CA GLY A 204 20.16 28.38 15.57
C GLY A 204 19.17 28.60 16.72
N GLN A 205 18.34 27.61 17.07
CA GLN A 205 17.51 27.62 18.28
C GLN A 205 17.94 26.51 19.25
N GLU A 206 17.89 26.79 20.55
CA GLU A 206 18.21 25.81 21.61
C GLU A 206 17.04 24.86 21.96
N GLN A 207 15.83 25.16 21.48
CA GLN A 207 14.62 24.38 21.76
C GLN A 207 14.19 23.58 20.52
N LEU A 208 13.79 22.33 20.75
CA LEU A 208 13.10 21.52 19.75
C LEU A 208 11.69 22.09 19.52
N ALA A 209 11.24 22.12 18.27
CA ALA A 209 9.89 22.52 17.90
C ALA A 209 9.12 21.32 17.33
N ASP A 210 7.79 21.34 17.42
CA ASP A 210 6.95 20.32 16.78
C ASP A 210 7.22 20.35 15.27
N LEU A 211 7.46 19.18 14.67
CA LEU A 211 7.76 19.07 13.23
C LEU A 211 6.73 19.78 12.37
N THR A 212 5.46 19.74 12.77
CA THR A 212 4.36 20.39 12.06
C THR A 212 4.53 21.91 12.03
N ASP A 213 5.06 22.50 13.09
CA ASP A 213 5.30 23.94 13.17
C ASP A 213 6.54 24.34 12.37
N VAL A 214 7.59 23.51 12.41
CA VAL A 214 8.79 23.71 11.57
C VAL A 214 8.43 23.62 10.09
N LEU A 215 7.66 22.61 9.68
CA LEU A 215 7.26 22.47 8.28
C LEU A 215 6.45 23.67 7.80
N LYS A 216 5.54 24.23 8.62
CA LYS A 216 4.81 25.46 8.29
C LYS A 216 5.71 26.69 8.14
N GLU A 217 6.78 26.79 8.91
CA GLU A 217 7.73 27.92 8.84
C GLU A 217 8.72 27.78 7.67
N VAL A 218 9.10 26.55 7.34
CA VAL A 218 10.04 26.23 6.25
C VAL A 218 9.33 26.21 4.89
N THR A 219 8.04 25.88 4.83
CA THR A 219 7.22 26.14 3.65
C THR A 219 7.11 27.65 3.44
N PRO A 220 7.71 28.22 2.38
CA PRO A 220 7.74 29.67 2.19
C PRO A 220 6.33 30.24 2.18
N ALA A 221 6.08 31.27 2.99
CA ALA A 221 4.86 32.08 2.92
C ALA A 221 4.85 32.87 1.59
N GLY A 222 4.53 32.18 0.49
CA GLY A 222 4.67 32.69 -0.87
C GLY A 222 5.13 31.65 -1.91
N ALA A 223 5.39 30.40 -1.52
CA ALA A 223 5.53 29.30 -2.46
C ALA A 223 4.25 29.22 -3.31
N GLY A 224 4.38 29.34 -4.63
CA GLY A 224 3.24 29.24 -5.54
C GLY A 224 2.54 27.88 -5.43
N GLU A 225 1.32 27.81 -5.94
CA GLU A 225 0.63 26.53 -6.18
C GLU A 225 1.56 25.63 -7.04
N GLY A 226 2.36 24.74 -6.42
CA GLY A 226 3.28 23.85 -7.16
C GLY A 226 4.58 23.39 -6.48
N GLU A 227 5.01 23.94 -5.33
CA GLU A 227 6.24 23.45 -4.67
C GLU A 227 6.01 22.14 -3.90
N LYS A 228 6.60 21.03 -4.38
CA LYS A 228 6.49 19.67 -3.79
C LYS A 228 6.68 19.71 -2.26
N GLY A 229 5.72 19.13 -1.53
CA GLY A 229 5.78 19.02 -0.07
C GLY A 229 7.05 18.32 0.40
N MET A 230 7.64 18.80 1.50
CA MET A 230 8.88 18.25 2.03
C MET A 230 8.64 16.89 2.69
N ASN A 231 9.06 15.81 2.03
CA ASN A 231 9.06 14.47 2.61
C ASN A 231 10.28 14.32 3.56
N VAL A 232 10.01 14.00 4.82
CA VAL A 232 11.00 13.86 5.88
C VAL A 232 10.97 12.44 6.39
N VAL A 233 12.11 11.76 6.33
CA VAL A 233 12.27 10.39 6.82
C VAL A 233 13.16 10.44 8.07
N THR A 234 12.55 10.20 9.23
CA THR A 234 13.25 10.01 10.51
C THR A 234 12.77 8.71 11.15
N ASP A 235 13.56 8.12 12.05
CA ASP A 235 13.18 6.91 12.80
C ASP A 235 11.79 7.02 13.43
N GLU A 236 11.42 8.21 13.94
CA GLU A 236 10.11 8.45 14.56
C GLU A 236 8.96 8.49 13.53
N ILE A 237 9.22 8.99 12.31
CA ILE A 237 8.26 8.99 11.20
C ILE A 237 8.10 7.58 10.63
N GLU A 238 9.20 6.83 10.49
CA GLU A 238 9.16 5.43 10.05
C GLU A 238 8.39 4.55 11.04
N GLU A 239 8.63 4.70 12.36
CA GLU A 239 7.86 3.99 13.38
C GLU A 239 6.35 4.30 13.30
N LYS A 240 6.00 5.56 13.03
CA LYS A 240 4.62 6.02 12.86
C LYS A 240 3.97 5.46 11.60
N ASP A 241 4.69 5.46 10.47
CA ASP A 241 4.21 4.90 9.21
C ASP A 241 3.93 3.41 9.33
N VAL A 242 4.89 2.65 9.88
CA VAL A 242 4.71 1.21 10.14
C VAL A 242 3.50 0.95 11.06
N ALA A 243 3.32 1.76 12.11
CA ALA A 243 2.17 1.61 13.00
C ALA A 243 0.82 1.84 12.27
N LEU A 244 0.75 2.83 11.37
CA LEU A 244 -0.45 3.09 10.55
C LEU A 244 -0.71 1.98 9.53
N GLN A 245 0.33 1.47 8.86
CA GLN A 245 0.21 0.34 7.93
C GLN A 245 -0.32 -0.91 8.65
N MET A 246 0.14 -1.16 9.87
CA MET A 246 -0.40 -2.24 10.70
C MET A 246 -1.86 -2.04 11.08
N ILE A 247 -2.25 -0.82 11.46
CA ILE A 247 -3.64 -0.50 11.75
C ILE A 247 -4.51 -0.76 10.52
N ALA A 248 -4.05 -0.38 9.32
CA ALA A 248 -4.74 -0.68 8.07
C ALA A 248 -4.92 -2.20 7.86
N VAL A 249 -3.86 -3.00 8.05
CA VAL A 249 -3.94 -4.47 7.98
C VAL A 249 -4.95 -5.04 8.98
N PHE A 250 -4.99 -4.51 10.21
CA PHE A 250 -5.95 -4.96 11.23
C PHE A 250 -7.39 -4.67 10.82
N ILE A 251 -7.65 -3.50 10.24
CA ILE A 251 -8.97 -3.12 9.73
C ILE A 251 -9.43 -4.08 8.63
N GLU A 252 -8.53 -4.51 7.74
CA GLU A 252 -8.84 -5.42 6.64
C GLU A 252 -9.07 -6.87 7.10
N GLU A 253 -8.19 -7.39 7.96
CA GLU A 253 -8.16 -8.81 8.35
C GLU A 253 -9.05 -9.12 9.56
N VAL A 254 -9.26 -8.16 10.46
CA VAL A 254 -10.06 -8.33 11.70
C VAL A 254 -11.11 -7.22 11.90
N PRO A 255 -11.92 -6.90 10.87
CA PRO A 255 -12.83 -5.74 10.89
C PRO A 255 -13.86 -5.77 12.03
N GLU A 256 -14.34 -6.95 12.44
CA GLU A 256 -15.38 -7.06 13.47
C GLU A 256 -14.92 -6.51 14.82
N VAL A 257 -13.65 -6.73 15.19
CA VAL A 257 -13.07 -6.22 16.45
C VAL A 257 -12.63 -4.78 16.27
N CYS A 258 -12.08 -4.40 15.11
CA CYS A 258 -11.77 -2.99 14.81
C CYS A 258 -13.02 -2.10 14.89
N TYR A 259 -14.21 -2.63 14.58
CA TYR A 259 -15.46 -1.90 14.75
C TYR A 259 -15.70 -1.44 16.19
N ASP A 260 -15.32 -2.25 17.20
CA ASP A 260 -15.48 -1.89 18.61
C ASP A 260 -14.60 -0.67 19.00
N TYR A 261 -13.59 -0.37 18.20
CA TYR A 261 -12.67 0.77 18.33
C TYR A 261 -12.87 1.83 17.23
N ILE A 262 -13.94 1.74 16.44
CA ILE A 262 -14.08 2.51 15.20
C ILE A 262 -14.01 4.02 15.41
N ALA A 263 -14.54 4.54 16.52
CA ALA A 263 -14.51 5.97 16.81
C ALA A 263 -13.08 6.50 17.00
N ASP A 264 -12.27 5.79 17.79
CA ASP A 264 -10.88 6.16 18.05
C ASP A 264 -10.02 5.98 16.79
N LEU A 265 -10.22 4.88 16.06
CA LEU A 265 -9.54 4.62 14.79
C LEU A 265 -9.86 5.67 13.73
N SER A 266 -11.14 6.01 13.55
CA SER A 266 -11.59 7.03 12.60
C SER A 266 -10.95 8.37 12.92
N LYS A 267 -11.04 8.80 14.19
CA LYS A 267 -10.49 10.07 14.63
C LYS A 267 -8.98 10.12 14.40
N MET A 268 -8.26 9.05 14.72
CA MET A 268 -6.82 8.99 14.53
C MET A 268 -6.46 9.04 13.04
N ILE A 269 -6.99 8.13 12.23
CA ILE A 269 -6.68 8.03 10.79
C ILE A 269 -6.99 9.34 10.05
N MET A 270 -8.15 9.97 10.33
CA MET A 270 -8.51 11.25 9.70
C MET A 270 -7.55 12.40 10.01
N THR A 271 -6.83 12.36 11.15
CA THR A 271 -5.81 13.39 11.45
C THR A 271 -4.52 13.20 10.64
N GLN A 272 -4.32 12.02 10.06
CA GLN A 272 -3.11 11.65 9.36
C GLN A 272 -3.24 11.76 7.82
N THR A 273 -4.45 11.95 7.29
CA THR A 273 -4.69 12.15 5.84
C THR A 273 -4.07 13.43 5.30
N THR A 274 -3.81 14.42 6.17
CA THR A 274 -3.14 15.69 5.84
C THR A 274 -1.75 15.79 6.48
N TYR A 275 -1.13 14.67 6.86
CA TYR A 275 0.17 14.68 7.51
C TYR A 275 1.27 15.14 6.54
N GLN A 276 1.81 16.34 6.77
CA GLN A 276 2.66 17.04 5.80
C GLN A 276 4.00 16.34 5.57
N ALA A 277 4.56 15.70 6.59
CA ALA A 277 5.94 15.24 6.55
C ALA A 277 6.17 13.98 5.72
N ASN A 278 5.11 13.20 5.42
CA ASN A 278 5.29 11.92 4.75
C ASN A 278 4.05 11.51 3.95
N ASP A 279 4.26 11.21 2.67
CA ASP A 279 3.28 10.79 1.66
C ASP A 279 2.71 9.39 1.92
N SER A 280 3.56 8.42 2.29
CA SER A 280 3.16 7.05 2.66
C SER A 280 2.13 7.05 3.81
N ILE A 281 2.34 7.90 4.82
CA ILE A 281 1.38 8.08 5.93
C ILE A 281 0.03 8.60 5.43
N ARG A 282 0.02 9.62 4.55
CA ARG A 282 -1.22 10.16 3.98
C ARG A 282 -1.96 9.12 3.16
N SER A 283 -1.24 8.40 2.29
CA SER A 283 -1.75 7.35 1.42
C SER A 283 -2.35 6.17 2.21
N THR A 284 -1.61 5.65 3.18
CA THR A 284 -2.07 4.57 4.08
C THR A 284 -3.31 4.99 4.86
N SER A 285 -3.32 6.22 5.37
CA SER A 285 -4.44 6.75 6.15
C SER A 285 -5.71 6.91 5.30
N ALA A 286 -5.58 7.44 4.08
CA ALA A 286 -6.70 7.57 3.16
C ALA A 286 -7.32 6.19 2.84
N SER A 287 -6.48 5.23 2.46
CA SER A 287 -6.89 3.86 2.09
C SER A 287 -7.54 3.08 3.25
N ALA A 288 -7.22 3.40 4.50
CA ALA A 288 -7.80 2.72 5.66
C ALA A 288 -9.27 3.13 5.95
N LEU A 289 -9.71 4.32 5.54
CA LEU A 289 -11.07 4.84 5.84
C LEU A 289 -12.20 3.98 5.24
N PRO A 290 -12.17 3.57 3.95
CA PRO A 290 -13.15 2.61 3.42
C PRO A 290 -13.18 1.29 4.20
N GLY A 291 -12.03 0.83 4.70
CA GLY A 291 -11.92 -0.38 5.52
C GLY A 291 -12.76 -0.31 6.80
N LEU A 292 -12.79 0.86 7.46
CA LEU A 292 -13.64 1.08 8.63
C LEU A 292 -15.13 1.05 8.29
N MET A 293 -15.52 1.55 7.13
CA MET A 293 -16.90 1.41 6.65
C MET A 293 -17.28 -0.05 6.38
N LYS A 294 -16.37 -0.82 5.75
CA LYS A 294 -16.55 -2.27 5.57
C LYS A 294 -16.72 -2.98 6.92
N ALA A 295 -15.95 -2.58 7.94
CA ALA A 295 -16.09 -3.09 9.30
C ALA A 295 -17.47 -2.80 9.90
N ALA A 296 -17.96 -1.57 9.76
CA ALA A 296 -19.31 -1.19 10.18
C ALA A 296 -20.40 -1.99 9.45
N LYS A 297 -20.28 -2.19 8.13
CA LYS A 297 -21.22 -3.00 7.34
C LYS A 297 -21.26 -4.46 7.81
N ARG A 298 -20.11 -5.07 8.13
CA ARG A 298 -20.07 -6.45 8.67
C ARG A 298 -20.80 -6.58 10.01
N ARG A 299 -20.87 -5.51 10.79
CA ARG A 299 -21.63 -5.45 12.05
C ARG A 299 -23.12 -5.08 11.85
N ASN A 300 -23.58 -5.00 10.60
CA ASN A 300 -24.95 -4.65 10.23
C ASN A 300 -25.40 -3.30 10.80
N VAL A 301 -24.48 -2.33 10.82
CA VAL A 301 -24.81 -0.94 11.15
C VAL A 301 -25.86 -0.40 10.19
N ASP A 302 -26.79 0.40 10.72
CA ASP A 302 -27.87 0.96 9.91
C ASP A 302 -27.35 1.95 8.85
N THR A 303 -28.10 2.06 7.75
CA THR A 303 -27.74 2.91 6.61
C THR A 303 -27.56 4.39 7.00
N THR A 304 -28.29 4.90 7.99
CA THR A 304 -28.17 6.31 8.39
C THR A 304 -26.81 6.57 9.04
N THR A 305 -26.39 5.68 9.94
CA THR A 305 -25.06 5.74 10.57
C THR A 305 -23.94 5.55 9.53
N LEU A 306 -24.09 4.60 8.59
CA LEU A 306 -23.14 4.43 7.49
C LEU A 306 -23.02 5.69 6.61
N HIS A 307 -24.13 6.33 6.27
CA HIS A 307 -24.13 7.57 5.50
C HIS A 307 -23.47 8.71 6.28
N GLN A 308 -23.67 8.79 7.60
CA GLN A 308 -23.01 9.80 8.44
C GLN A 308 -21.49 9.60 8.45
N MET A 309 -21.02 8.36 8.58
CA MET A 309 -19.59 8.03 8.49
C MET A 309 -19.02 8.39 7.13
N ALA A 310 -19.69 8.02 6.03
CA ALA A 310 -19.24 8.36 4.69
C ALA A 310 -19.13 9.86 4.46
N LYS A 311 -20.12 10.64 4.93
CA LYS A 311 -20.06 12.10 4.83
C LYS A 311 -18.89 12.69 5.61
N GLU A 312 -18.60 12.17 6.80
CA GLU A 312 -17.46 12.59 7.62
C GLU A 312 -16.12 12.26 6.94
N TYR A 313 -15.95 11.01 6.49
CA TYR A 313 -14.71 10.56 5.85
C TYR A 313 -14.46 11.27 4.52
N ASN A 314 -15.49 11.43 3.68
CA ASN A 314 -15.34 12.16 2.43
C ASN A 314 -15.12 13.65 2.64
N ALA A 315 -15.69 14.26 3.68
CA ALA A 315 -15.36 15.65 4.00
C ALA A 315 -13.88 15.80 4.40
N ASN A 316 -13.32 14.84 5.16
CA ASN A 316 -11.90 14.81 5.50
C ASN A 316 -11.02 14.61 4.25
N LEU A 317 -11.30 13.58 3.44
CA LEU A 317 -10.56 13.29 2.21
C LEU A 317 -10.63 14.46 1.22
N TYR A 318 -11.79 15.09 1.06
CA TYR A 318 -11.94 16.27 0.19
C TYR A 318 -11.06 17.45 0.63
N ASN A 319 -10.83 17.62 1.94
CA ASN A 319 -9.92 18.65 2.41
C ASN A 319 -8.46 18.24 2.17
N ALA A 320 -8.09 16.98 2.39
CA ALA A 320 -6.75 16.48 2.07
C ALA A 320 -6.40 16.66 0.58
N MET A 321 -7.32 16.30 -0.31
CA MET A 321 -7.14 16.41 -1.76
C MET A 321 -6.93 17.85 -2.27
N LYS A 322 -7.33 18.88 -1.52
CA LYS A 322 -7.13 20.28 -1.93
C LYS A 322 -5.69 20.74 -1.72
N GLU A 323 -5.04 20.18 -0.72
CA GLU A 323 -3.69 20.57 -0.28
C GLU A 323 -2.63 19.56 -0.75
N GLU A 324 -3.06 18.47 -1.39
CA GLU A 324 -2.16 17.41 -1.86
C GLU A 324 -1.39 17.84 -3.11
N LEU A 325 -0.07 17.63 -3.05
CA LEU A 325 0.88 18.01 -4.10
C LEU A 325 1.54 16.79 -4.74
N ASP A 326 1.51 15.64 -4.06
CA ASP A 326 2.00 14.40 -4.60
C ASP A 326 0.89 13.68 -5.40
N THR A 327 1.13 13.44 -6.69
CA THR A 327 0.12 12.87 -7.59
C THR A 327 -0.28 11.44 -7.19
N ASP A 328 0.65 10.62 -6.69
CA ASP A 328 0.37 9.24 -6.28
C ASP A 328 -0.47 9.18 -5.00
N THR A 329 -0.18 10.07 -4.05
CA THR A 329 -1.01 10.26 -2.85
C THR A 329 -2.39 10.80 -3.23
N LEU A 330 -2.48 11.74 -4.17
CA LEU A 330 -3.78 12.26 -4.65
C LEU A 330 -4.61 11.17 -5.34
N ILE A 331 -3.99 10.29 -6.14
CA ILE A 331 -4.65 9.11 -6.73
C ILE A 331 -5.25 8.26 -5.61
N THR A 332 -4.46 7.96 -4.58
CA THR A 332 -4.89 7.15 -3.43
C THR A 332 -6.05 7.79 -2.69
N GLN A 333 -6.03 9.12 -2.47
CA GLN A 333 -7.12 9.86 -1.84
C GLN A 333 -8.40 9.85 -2.69
N VAL A 334 -8.30 10.00 -4.02
CA VAL A 334 -9.45 9.91 -4.92
C VAL A 334 -10.06 8.50 -4.90
N GLN A 335 -9.23 7.46 -4.92
CA GLN A 335 -9.69 6.07 -4.82
C GLN A 335 -10.38 5.79 -3.48
N ALA A 336 -9.80 6.25 -2.37
CA ALA A 336 -10.41 6.13 -1.05
C ALA A 336 -11.76 6.87 -0.98
N PHE A 337 -11.85 8.08 -1.54
CA PHE A 337 -13.08 8.86 -1.58
C PHE A 337 -14.18 8.14 -2.38
N LYS A 338 -13.80 7.57 -3.53
CA LYS A 338 -14.66 6.73 -4.37
C LYS A 338 -15.12 5.48 -3.62
N ASP A 339 -14.22 4.76 -2.97
CA ASP A 339 -14.54 3.55 -2.22
C ASP A 339 -15.44 3.82 -0.99
N VAL A 340 -15.29 4.97 -0.33
CA VAL A 340 -16.23 5.43 0.72
C VAL A 340 -17.66 5.60 0.16
N ILE A 341 -17.81 6.15 -1.05
CA ILE A 341 -19.13 6.27 -1.70
C ILE A 341 -19.70 4.89 -2.03
N ASP A 342 -18.87 4.01 -2.60
CA ASP A 342 -19.32 2.66 -2.97
C ASP A 342 -19.74 1.87 -1.73
N GLU A 343 -19.00 2.03 -0.63
CA GLU A 343 -19.35 1.39 0.64
C GLU A 343 -20.59 2.00 1.30
N ALA A 344 -20.88 3.29 1.13
CA ALA A 344 -22.13 3.87 1.59
C ALA A 344 -23.34 3.32 0.81
N GLY A 345 -23.18 3.13 -0.50
CA GLY A 345 -24.25 2.67 -1.39
C GLY A 345 -25.21 3.80 -1.82
N THR A 346 -26.45 3.43 -2.13
CA THR A 346 -27.44 4.34 -2.71
C THR A 346 -28.08 5.26 -1.66
N GLY A 347 -28.45 6.47 -2.07
CA GLY A 347 -29.13 7.44 -1.21
C GLY A 347 -28.21 8.21 -0.24
N LEU A 348 -26.89 8.16 -0.44
CA LEU A 348 -25.91 8.94 0.32
C LEU A 348 -26.05 10.46 0.04
N MET A 349 -26.23 10.81 -1.24
CA MET A 349 -26.16 12.18 -1.75
C MET A 349 -27.46 12.63 -2.41
N THR A 350 -27.73 13.92 -2.30
CA THR A 350 -28.77 14.66 -3.03
C THR A 350 -28.31 15.02 -4.45
N GLN A 351 -29.24 15.46 -5.32
CA GLN A 351 -28.91 15.95 -6.66
C GLN A 351 -27.82 17.05 -6.66
N ASP A 352 -27.88 18.00 -5.71
CA ASP A 352 -26.92 19.10 -5.64
C ASP A 352 -25.53 18.60 -5.23
N GLU A 353 -25.46 17.68 -4.26
CA GLU A 353 -24.21 17.03 -3.84
C GLU A 353 -23.59 16.22 -5.00
N VAL A 354 -24.40 15.44 -5.74
CA VAL A 354 -23.92 14.69 -6.93
C VAL A 354 -23.43 15.63 -8.02
N SER A 355 -24.17 16.70 -8.32
CA SER A 355 -23.74 17.70 -9.33
C SER A 355 -22.41 18.36 -8.94
N HIS A 356 -22.25 18.72 -7.66
CA HIS A 356 -21.01 19.32 -7.18
C HIS A 356 -19.83 18.36 -7.29
N LEU A 357 -20.01 17.12 -6.86
CA LEU A 357 -18.97 16.10 -6.93
C LEU A 357 -18.61 15.76 -8.38
N ALA A 358 -19.59 15.64 -9.27
CA ALA A 358 -19.38 15.43 -10.70
C ALA A 358 -18.53 16.53 -11.33
N GLU A 359 -18.80 17.80 -11.01
CA GLU A 359 -17.98 18.92 -11.46
C GLU A 359 -16.55 18.85 -10.92
N LYS A 360 -16.39 18.42 -9.66
CA LYS A 360 -15.06 18.21 -9.07
C LYS A 360 -14.28 17.08 -9.74
N SER A 361 -14.92 15.94 -10.03
CA SER A 361 -14.30 14.84 -10.76
C SER A 361 -13.84 15.28 -12.16
N ILE A 362 -14.64 16.08 -12.87
CA ILE A 362 -14.22 16.66 -14.17
C ILE A 362 -13.06 17.65 -13.97
N SER A 363 -13.12 18.48 -12.93
CA SER A 363 -12.05 19.45 -12.64
C SER A 363 -10.71 18.78 -12.35
N ILE A 364 -10.68 17.59 -11.74
CA ILE A 364 -9.45 16.81 -11.55
C ILE A 364 -8.84 16.46 -12.92
N VAL A 365 -9.66 15.97 -13.85
CA VAL A 365 -9.24 15.65 -15.22
C VAL A 365 -8.75 16.90 -15.96
N THR A 366 -9.46 18.02 -15.85
CA THR A 366 -9.06 19.28 -16.50
C THR A 366 -7.72 19.79 -15.98
N LYS A 367 -7.53 19.85 -14.65
CA LYS A 367 -6.26 20.30 -14.05
C LYS A 367 -5.09 19.37 -14.39
N SER A 368 -5.34 18.07 -14.43
CA SER A 368 -4.35 17.07 -14.86
C SER A 368 -3.89 17.32 -16.30
N LEU A 369 -4.81 17.62 -17.22
CA LEU A 369 -4.48 17.98 -18.60
C LEU A 369 -3.71 19.29 -18.70
N GLU A 370 -4.04 20.29 -17.87
CA GLU A 370 -3.30 21.55 -17.79
C GLU A 370 -1.83 21.28 -17.41
N ARG A 371 -1.58 20.49 -16.36
CA ARG A 371 -0.22 20.09 -15.95
C ARG A 371 0.51 19.29 -17.03
N ILE A 372 -0.15 18.32 -17.68
CA ILE A 372 0.45 17.57 -18.80
C ILE A 372 0.83 18.51 -19.95
N ASN A 373 -0.01 19.50 -20.27
CA ASN A 373 0.28 20.47 -21.32
C ASN A 373 1.44 21.39 -20.93
N GLU A 374 1.50 21.85 -19.68
CA GLU A 374 2.62 22.64 -19.15
C GLU A 374 3.93 21.85 -19.27
N ASN A 375 3.93 20.61 -18.81
CA ASN A 375 5.06 19.68 -18.91
C ASN A 375 5.51 19.43 -20.36
N ASN A 376 4.58 19.25 -21.29
CA ASN A 376 4.88 19.02 -22.70
C ASN A 376 5.36 20.28 -23.44
N ASN A 377 5.09 21.46 -22.90
CA ASN A 377 5.51 22.75 -23.47
C ASN A 377 6.82 23.27 -22.86
N LEU A 378 7.44 22.52 -21.94
CA LEU A 378 8.77 22.86 -21.44
C LEU A 378 9.77 22.86 -22.60
N PRO A 379 10.71 23.83 -22.65
CA PRO A 379 11.64 23.95 -23.76
C PRO A 379 12.44 22.65 -23.95
N ASN A 380 12.51 22.18 -25.18
CA ASN A 380 13.34 21.04 -25.55
C ASN A 380 14.70 21.51 -26.11
N GLU A 381 15.67 20.61 -26.22
CA GLU A 381 17.04 20.80 -26.78
C GLU A 381 17.13 21.67 -28.05
N GLN A 382 16.04 21.86 -28.79
CA GLN A 382 16.01 22.57 -30.07
C GLN A 382 15.62 24.06 -29.97
N GLU A 383 15.15 24.53 -28.81
CA GLU A 383 14.56 25.88 -28.65
C GLU A 383 15.35 26.83 -27.74
N ILE A 384 16.42 26.37 -27.07
CA ILE A 384 17.23 27.21 -26.18
C ILE A 384 18.65 27.38 -26.73
N GLU A 385 19.16 28.62 -26.73
CA GLU A 385 20.52 28.96 -27.20
C GLU A 385 21.61 28.70 -26.12
N ASP A 386 21.24 28.59 -24.84
CA ASP A 386 22.14 28.30 -23.71
C ASP A 386 22.09 26.81 -23.30
N GLU A 387 23.23 26.12 -23.35
CA GLU A 387 23.36 24.68 -23.03
C GLU A 387 23.00 24.33 -21.57
N ASP A 388 23.01 25.30 -20.66
CA ASP A 388 22.72 25.11 -19.22
C ASP A 388 21.22 25.06 -18.88
N ASP A 389 20.33 25.46 -19.81
CA ASP A 389 18.86 25.51 -19.62
C ASP A 389 18.12 24.34 -20.29
N VAL A 390 18.84 23.41 -20.92
CA VAL A 390 18.30 22.27 -21.65
C VAL A 390 18.00 21.12 -20.69
N LEU A 391 16.76 20.62 -20.70
CA LEU A 391 16.37 19.41 -19.97
C LEU A 391 17.20 18.22 -20.46
N ASP A 392 17.88 17.55 -19.53
CA ASP A 392 18.67 16.37 -19.86
C ASP A 392 17.77 15.12 -20.03
N ALA A 393 18.40 13.97 -20.32
CA ALA A 393 17.66 12.73 -20.52
C ALA A 393 16.94 12.24 -19.25
N ASP A 394 17.48 12.55 -18.06
CA ASP A 394 16.91 12.17 -16.78
C ASP A 394 15.72 13.09 -16.44
N ASP A 395 15.82 14.39 -16.72
CA ASP A 395 14.71 15.35 -16.59
C ASP A 395 13.54 14.97 -17.51
N LEU A 396 13.82 14.63 -18.77
CA LEU A 396 12.80 14.18 -19.73
C LEU A 396 12.17 12.84 -19.31
N ALA A 397 12.92 11.97 -18.63
CA ALA A 397 12.38 10.73 -18.07
C ALA A 397 11.44 11.02 -16.89
N LEU A 398 11.83 11.93 -15.99
CA LEU A 398 11.01 12.38 -14.87
C LEU A 398 9.69 12.99 -15.35
N ILE A 399 9.73 13.89 -16.34
CA ILE A 399 8.52 14.51 -16.89
C ILE A 399 7.58 13.46 -17.51
N LYS A 400 8.12 12.44 -18.17
CA LYS A 400 7.31 11.34 -18.72
C LYS A 400 6.66 10.50 -17.62
N GLU A 401 7.36 10.29 -16.51
CA GLU A 401 6.84 9.61 -15.32
C GLU A 401 5.73 10.43 -14.67
N GLU A 402 5.96 11.73 -14.42
CA GLU A 402 4.96 12.65 -13.87
C GLU A 402 3.70 12.72 -14.76
N ASN A 403 3.88 12.87 -16.08
CA ASN A 403 2.77 12.80 -17.04
C ASN A 403 2.07 11.44 -16.99
N SER A 404 2.79 10.35 -16.73
CA SER A 404 2.16 9.03 -16.58
C SER A 404 1.26 8.98 -15.35
N ASN A 405 1.74 9.46 -14.20
CA ASN A 405 0.98 9.51 -12.96
C ASN A 405 -0.26 10.42 -13.12
N GLU A 406 -0.14 11.51 -13.87
CA GLU A 406 -1.28 12.36 -14.22
C GLU A 406 -2.38 11.62 -15.01
N TYR A 407 -2.01 10.75 -15.96
CA TYR A 407 -3.02 9.91 -16.62
C TYR A 407 -3.65 8.89 -15.68
N ASP A 408 -2.90 8.35 -14.72
CA ASP A 408 -3.45 7.43 -13.73
C ASP A 408 -4.40 8.15 -12.75
N LEU A 409 -4.13 9.43 -12.44
CA LEU A 409 -5.07 10.32 -11.73
C LEU A 409 -6.36 10.55 -12.53
N GLN A 410 -6.27 10.71 -13.85
CA GLN A 410 -7.47 10.80 -14.70
C GLN A 410 -8.29 9.50 -14.63
N ILE A 411 -7.65 8.33 -14.59
CA ILE A 411 -8.35 7.04 -14.44
C ILE A 411 -9.05 6.97 -13.07
N ALA A 412 -8.39 7.35 -11.98
CA ALA A 412 -9.03 7.39 -10.66
C ALA A 412 -10.25 8.33 -10.63
N ALA A 413 -10.17 9.48 -11.32
CA ALA A 413 -11.31 10.38 -11.48
C ALA A 413 -12.45 9.76 -12.33
N ALA A 414 -12.14 8.97 -13.35
CA ALA A 414 -13.13 8.23 -14.13
C ALA A 414 -13.85 7.17 -13.28
N GLU A 415 -13.12 6.41 -12.46
CA GLU A 415 -13.71 5.42 -11.55
C GLU A 415 -14.62 6.07 -10.48
N LEU A 416 -14.27 7.27 -10.02
CA LEU A 416 -15.15 8.09 -9.18
C LEU A 416 -16.45 8.46 -9.91
N MET A 417 -16.38 8.86 -11.19
CA MET A 417 -17.58 9.09 -12.00
C MET A 417 -18.40 7.81 -12.21
N GLY A 418 -17.74 6.68 -12.49
CA GLY A 418 -18.36 5.36 -12.59
C GLY A 418 -19.13 4.97 -11.34
N THR A 419 -18.55 5.25 -10.17
CA THR A 419 -19.20 5.02 -8.88
C THR A 419 -20.45 5.87 -8.69
N LEU A 420 -20.48 7.10 -9.22
CA LEU A 420 -21.70 7.92 -9.25
C LEU A 420 -22.77 7.31 -10.16
N PHE A 421 -22.40 6.74 -11.31
CA PHE A 421 -23.35 6.02 -12.18
C PHE A 421 -23.97 4.82 -11.45
N LYS A 422 -23.15 4.07 -10.70
CA LYS A 422 -23.55 2.90 -9.94
C LYS A 422 -24.49 3.24 -8.77
N THR A 423 -24.19 4.28 -8.01
CA THR A 423 -24.84 4.55 -6.72
C THR A 423 -25.92 5.62 -6.77
N HIS A 424 -25.89 6.54 -7.75
CA HIS A 424 -26.78 7.71 -7.84
C HIS A 424 -27.30 7.91 -9.27
N ARG A 425 -27.67 6.81 -9.95
CA ARG A 425 -28.12 6.77 -11.35
C ARG A 425 -29.16 7.85 -11.70
N GLU A 426 -30.07 8.18 -10.80
CA GLU A 426 -31.11 9.18 -10.99
C GLU A 426 -30.61 10.63 -11.06
N PHE A 427 -29.40 10.91 -10.55
CA PHE A 427 -28.88 12.28 -10.42
C PHE A 427 -27.74 12.61 -11.38
N VAL A 428 -27.22 11.63 -12.13
CA VAL A 428 -26.03 11.80 -13.00
C VAL A 428 -26.33 12.31 -14.41
N ALA A 429 -27.58 12.66 -14.74
CA ALA A 429 -27.95 13.14 -16.08
C ALA A 429 -27.12 14.34 -16.57
N PRO A 430 -26.86 15.38 -15.76
CA PRO A 430 -26.01 16.51 -16.17
C PRO A 430 -24.56 16.09 -16.44
N LEU A 431 -24.00 15.20 -15.61
CA LEU A 431 -22.65 14.65 -15.79
C LEU A 431 -22.55 13.87 -17.10
N VAL A 432 -23.49 12.94 -17.32
CA VAL A 432 -23.55 12.12 -18.53
C VAL A 432 -23.66 12.98 -19.79
N GLN A 433 -24.48 14.03 -19.75
CA GLN A 433 -24.60 14.95 -20.87
C GLN A 433 -23.24 15.60 -21.19
N ARG A 434 -22.57 16.20 -20.19
CA ARG A 434 -21.28 16.88 -20.36
C ARG A 434 -20.18 15.91 -20.84
N LEU A 435 -20.14 14.70 -20.28
CA LEU A 435 -19.20 13.66 -20.72
C LEU A 435 -19.37 13.35 -22.21
N ARG A 436 -20.61 13.18 -22.67
CA ARG A 436 -20.93 12.83 -24.05
C ARG A 436 -20.70 13.97 -25.03
N THR A 437 -20.98 15.21 -24.65
CA THR A 437 -20.93 16.35 -25.57
C THR A 437 -19.58 17.05 -25.61
N GLU A 438 -18.80 16.98 -24.54
CA GLU A 438 -17.55 17.73 -24.40
C GLU A 438 -16.35 16.80 -24.18
N ILE A 439 -16.37 16.00 -23.12
CA ILE A 439 -15.17 15.31 -22.62
C ILE A 439 -14.76 14.15 -23.52
N ILE A 440 -15.67 13.21 -23.80
CA ILE A 440 -15.41 12.01 -24.61
C ILE A 440 -15.02 12.39 -26.05
N PRO A 441 -15.73 13.30 -26.75
CA PRO A 441 -15.29 13.79 -28.05
C PRO A 441 -13.90 14.43 -28.03
N ALA A 442 -13.56 15.20 -26.99
CA ALA A 442 -12.25 15.81 -26.86
C ALA A 442 -11.15 14.75 -26.64
N CYS A 443 -11.43 13.67 -25.90
CA CYS A 443 -10.51 12.54 -25.75
C CYS A 443 -10.23 11.87 -27.09
N PHE A 444 -11.25 11.59 -27.90
CA PHE A 444 -11.03 10.98 -29.22
C PHE A 444 -10.37 11.91 -30.24
N SER A 445 -10.43 13.23 -30.01
CA SER A 445 -9.80 14.23 -30.87
C SER A 445 -8.33 14.51 -30.51
N SER A 446 -7.84 14.05 -29.34
CA SER A 446 -6.46 14.34 -28.90
C SER A 446 -5.40 13.50 -29.61
N ASN A 447 -5.79 12.41 -30.27
CA ASN A 447 -4.89 11.44 -30.89
C ASN A 447 -3.91 10.76 -29.90
N GLU A 448 -4.26 10.73 -28.61
CA GLU A 448 -3.46 10.10 -27.56
C GLU A 448 -4.10 8.81 -27.06
N GLN A 449 -3.34 7.71 -27.07
CA GLN A 449 -3.86 6.39 -26.68
C GLN A 449 -4.37 6.36 -25.24
N LYS A 450 -3.71 7.07 -24.31
CA LYS A 450 -4.14 7.13 -22.90
C LYS A 450 -5.50 7.84 -22.76
N ARG A 451 -5.75 8.91 -23.53
CA ARG A 451 -7.04 9.62 -23.59
C ARG A 451 -8.14 8.77 -24.20
N PHE A 452 -7.83 7.99 -25.24
CA PHE A 452 -8.79 7.05 -25.83
C PHE A 452 -9.19 5.97 -24.81
N LYS A 453 -8.22 5.45 -24.05
CA LYS A 453 -8.47 4.47 -22.99
C LYS A 453 -9.37 5.03 -21.89
N PHE A 454 -9.09 6.25 -21.42
CA PHE A 454 -9.94 6.97 -20.47
C PHE A 454 -11.39 7.12 -20.97
N ALA A 455 -11.58 7.51 -22.24
CA ALA A 455 -12.91 7.63 -22.82
C ALA A 455 -13.65 6.29 -22.91
N LEU A 456 -12.94 5.22 -23.28
CA LEU A 456 -13.52 3.87 -23.32
C LEU A 456 -13.95 3.41 -21.92
N PHE A 457 -13.15 3.64 -20.88
CA PHE A 457 -13.51 3.27 -19.51
C PHE A 457 -14.80 3.96 -19.05
N ILE A 458 -14.96 5.25 -19.34
CA ILE A 458 -16.20 5.98 -19.02
C ILE A 458 -17.39 5.40 -19.81
N LEU A 459 -17.22 5.09 -21.10
CA LEU A 459 -18.27 4.50 -21.90
C LEU A 459 -18.67 3.12 -21.38
N ASP A 460 -17.70 2.31 -20.96
CA ASP A 460 -17.92 0.99 -20.37
C ASP A 460 -18.74 1.10 -19.07
N ASP A 461 -18.36 1.99 -18.15
CA ASP A 461 -19.09 2.24 -16.90
C ASP A 461 -20.51 2.79 -17.14
N MET A 462 -20.66 3.66 -18.14
CA MET A 462 -21.97 4.17 -18.55
C MET A 462 -22.89 3.04 -19.02
N VAL A 463 -22.37 2.09 -19.80
CA VAL A 463 -23.14 0.91 -20.21
C VAL A 463 -23.42 0.00 -19.01
N GLU A 464 -22.42 -0.26 -18.18
CA GLU A 464 -22.51 -1.20 -17.05
C GLU A 464 -23.54 -0.75 -16.02
N HIS A 465 -23.54 0.54 -15.67
CA HIS A 465 -24.30 1.03 -14.52
C HIS A 465 -25.58 1.80 -14.91
N LEU A 466 -25.62 2.43 -16.09
CA LEU A 466 -26.81 3.18 -16.53
C LEU A 466 -27.72 2.32 -17.41
N GLY A 467 -27.11 1.45 -18.24
CA GLY A 467 -27.80 0.54 -19.15
C GLY A 467 -28.50 1.23 -20.33
N PRO A 468 -29.02 0.45 -21.30
CA PRO A 468 -29.60 0.99 -22.54
C PRO A 468 -30.80 1.90 -22.32
N SER A 469 -31.62 1.62 -21.30
CA SER A 469 -32.83 2.40 -20.98
C SER A 469 -32.56 3.83 -20.55
N TYR A 470 -31.32 4.16 -20.18
CA TYR A 470 -30.94 5.51 -19.77
C TYR A 470 -30.73 6.45 -20.96
N PHE A 471 -30.41 5.88 -22.12
CA PHE A 471 -30.04 6.63 -23.32
C PHE A 471 -31.17 6.60 -24.35
N SER A 472 -31.15 7.55 -25.28
CA SER A 472 -31.91 7.39 -26.52
C SER A 472 -31.33 6.23 -27.33
N ALA A 473 -32.13 5.62 -28.20
CA ALA A 473 -31.67 4.49 -29.03
C ALA A 473 -30.48 4.89 -29.92
N GLU A 474 -30.51 6.09 -30.49
CA GLU A 474 -29.42 6.65 -31.31
C GLU A 474 -28.14 6.82 -30.49
N ASP A 475 -28.26 7.37 -29.28
CA ASP A 475 -27.13 7.60 -28.39
C ASP A 475 -26.50 6.29 -27.92
N PHE A 476 -27.32 5.32 -27.54
CA PHE A 476 -26.83 4.01 -27.11
C PHE A 476 -26.13 3.29 -28.26
N GLN A 477 -26.69 3.34 -29.47
CA GLN A 477 -26.07 2.77 -30.65
C GLN A 477 -24.72 3.42 -30.95
N PHE A 478 -24.61 4.75 -30.81
CA PHE A 478 -23.35 5.46 -30.99
C PHE A 478 -22.29 5.01 -29.97
N ILE A 479 -22.66 4.84 -28.70
CA ILE A 479 -21.78 4.33 -27.65
C ILE A 479 -21.25 2.93 -28.00
N VAL A 480 -22.16 2.01 -28.36
CA VAL A 480 -21.81 0.63 -28.74
C VAL A 480 -20.89 0.62 -29.96
N GLN A 481 -21.21 1.37 -31.00
CA GLN A 481 -20.38 1.46 -32.22
C GLN A 481 -18.99 2.00 -31.91
N THR A 482 -18.90 3.00 -31.03
CA THR A 482 -17.63 3.58 -30.60
C THR A 482 -16.79 2.53 -29.89
N ILE A 483 -17.32 1.85 -28.87
CA ILE A 483 -16.63 0.78 -28.14
C ILE A 483 -16.15 -0.30 -29.11
N CYS A 484 -17.05 -0.85 -29.94
CA CYS A 484 -16.74 -1.90 -30.91
C CYS A 484 -15.67 -1.47 -31.94
N GLY A 485 -15.61 -0.18 -32.29
CA GLY A 485 -14.65 0.37 -33.24
C GLY A 485 -13.18 0.16 -32.82
N PHE A 486 -12.91 0.01 -31.52
CA PHE A 486 -11.56 -0.18 -31.00
C PHE A 486 -11.10 -1.65 -30.92
N CYS A 487 -11.95 -2.63 -31.23
CA CYS A 487 -11.60 -4.06 -31.11
C CYS A 487 -10.44 -4.50 -32.00
N ASN A 488 -10.27 -3.83 -33.14
CA ASN A 488 -9.20 -4.11 -34.10
C ASN A 488 -8.10 -3.04 -34.07
N HIS A 489 -8.06 -2.21 -33.01
CA HIS A 489 -7.06 -1.16 -32.89
C HIS A 489 -5.64 -1.74 -32.76
N GLN A 490 -4.61 -1.02 -33.23
CA GLN A 490 -3.22 -1.51 -33.19
C GLN A 490 -2.69 -1.67 -31.75
N SER A 491 -3.11 -0.79 -30.85
CA SER A 491 -2.75 -0.83 -29.43
C SER A 491 -3.49 -1.93 -28.68
N ALA A 492 -2.74 -2.78 -27.97
CA ALA A 492 -3.30 -3.89 -27.18
C ALA A 492 -4.17 -3.42 -26.02
N SER A 493 -3.80 -2.32 -25.37
CA SER A 493 -4.56 -1.76 -24.23
C SER A 493 -5.94 -1.26 -24.66
N LEU A 494 -6.04 -0.64 -25.85
CA LEU A 494 -7.32 -0.19 -26.40
C LEU A 494 -8.20 -1.36 -26.86
N ARG A 495 -7.60 -2.42 -27.41
CA ARG A 495 -8.34 -3.65 -27.68
C ARG A 495 -8.87 -4.30 -26.41
N GLN A 496 -8.10 -4.30 -25.33
CA GLN A 496 -8.53 -4.83 -24.04
C GLN A 496 -9.73 -4.06 -23.49
N ALA A 497 -9.67 -2.72 -23.45
CA ALA A 497 -10.79 -1.88 -23.03
C ALA A 497 -12.04 -2.14 -23.88
N SER A 498 -11.88 -2.11 -25.21
CA SER A 498 -12.97 -2.41 -26.15
C SER A 498 -13.58 -3.81 -25.95
N ALA A 499 -12.76 -4.84 -25.75
CA ALA A 499 -13.23 -6.20 -25.52
C ALA A 499 -13.98 -6.35 -24.19
N TYR A 500 -13.52 -5.66 -23.13
CA TYR A 500 -14.25 -5.57 -21.87
C TYR A 500 -15.61 -4.91 -22.09
N GLY A 501 -15.65 -3.75 -22.74
CA GLY A 501 -16.88 -3.03 -23.09
C GLY A 501 -17.87 -3.88 -23.87
N ILE A 502 -17.43 -4.66 -24.88
CA ILE A 502 -18.31 -5.59 -25.59
C ILE A 502 -18.91 -6.64 -24.64
N GLY A 503 -18.12 -7.18 -23.72
CA GLY A 503 -18.60 -8.09 -22.69
C GLY A 503 -19.68 -7.45 -21.81
N VAL A 504 -19.44 -6.21 -21.36
CA VAL A 504 -20.38 -5.42 -20.56
C VAL A 504 -21.67 -5.13 -21.31
N ILE A 505 -21.59 -4.74 -22.59
CA ILE A 505 -22.76 -4.52 -23.45
C ILE A 505 -23.55 -5.83 -23.56
N ALA A 506 -22.89 -6.96 -23.84
CA ALA A 506 -23.56 -8.25 -23.95
C ALA A 506 -24.27 -8.67 -22.66
N GLN A 507 -23.68 -8.37 -21.50
CA GLN A 507 -24.25 -8.69 -20.19
C GLN A 507 -25.43 -7.78 -19.81
N ASN A 508 -25.35 -6.48 -20.12
CA ASN A 508 -26.27 -5.48 -19.58
C ASN A 508 -27.30 -4.95 -20.60
N ALA A 509 -27.06 -5.09 -21.91
CA ALA A 509 -27.97 -4.57 -22.93
C ALA A 509 -29.19 -5.46 -23.21
N GLY A 510 -29.17 -6.73 -22.79
CA GLY A 510 -30.29 -7.66 -22.99
C GLY A 510 -30.69 -7.78 -24.47
N GLU A 511 -31.98 -7.61 -24.78
CA GLU A 511 -32.47 -7.67 -26.17
C GLU A 511 -31.89 -6.57 -27.08
N PHE A 512 -31.45 -5.44 -26.52
CA PHE A 512 -30.80 -4.36 -27.28
C PHE A 512 -29.42 -4.77 -27.82
N PHE A 513 -28.81 -5.85 -27.31
CA PHE A 513 -27.54 -6.36 -27.85
C PHE A 513 -27.71 -6.98 -29.25
N GLN A 514 -28.91 -7.47 -29.58
CA GLN A 514 -29.18 -8.14 -30.86
C GLN A 514 -29.46 -7.16 -32.00
N GLN A 515 -29.73 -5.89 -31.67
CA GLN A 515 -30.05 -4.80 -32.61
C GLN A 515 -28.78 -4.01 -32.91
#